data_AF-A0A962IJ85-F1
#
_entry.id   AF-A0A962IJ85-F1
#
_cell.length_a   1.000
_cell.length_b   1.000
_cell.length_c   1.000
_cell.angle_alpha   90.00
_cell.angle_beta   90.00
_cell.angle_gamma   90.00
#
_symmetry.space_group_name_H-M   'P 1'
#
loop_
_entity.id
_entity.type
_entity.pdbx_description
1 polymer ?
#
loop_
_entity_poly.entity_id
_entity_poly.type
_entity_poly.pdbx_seq_one_letter_code
_entity_poly.pdbx_strand_id
1 'polypeptide(L)' 'MRKSRFSEEQMVKILREADKVPVVDVAKKHGVSDQTIYLWRKRFGQLEAADVKQLRSLQQENLRLKKLLA' A
#
# COMPACT_ATOMS: atom_id res chain seq x y z
N MET A 1 -10.77 5.88 6.88
CA MET A 1 -10.97 4.55 6.25
C MET A 1 -11.06 3.51 7.35
N ARG A 2 -11.98 2.53 7.28
CA ARG A 2 -11.92 1.37 8.19
C ARG A 2 -10.53 0.74 8.12
N LYS A 3 -10.02 0.23 9.25
CA LYS A 3 -8.71 -0.42 9.31
C LYS A 3 -8.68 -1.52 8.25
N SER A 4 -7.85 -1.35 7.23
CA SER A 4 -7.74 -2.35 6.17
C SER A 4 -7.07 -3.60 6.73
N ARG A 5 -7.50 -4.78 6.25
CA ARG A 5 -6.84 -6.06 6.54
C ARG A 5 -5.38 -6.07 6.04
N PHE A 6 -5.08 -5.26 5.03
CA PHE A 6 -3.77 -5.16 4.41
C PHE A 6 -3.05 -3.89 4.86
N SER A 7 -1.76 -4.01 5.14
CA SER A 7 -0.85 -2.86 5.26
C SER A 7 -0.64 -2.19 3.90
N GLU A 8 -0.23 -0.91 3.90
CA GLU A 8 0.05 -0.18 2.66
C GLU A 8 1.15 -0.88 1.83
N GLU A 9 2.17 -1.44 2.49
CA GLU A 9 3.21 -2.25 1.85
C GLU A 9 2.64 -3.49 1.15
N GLN A 10 1.69 -4.19 1.79
CA GLN A 10 1.00 -5.33 1.18
C GLN A 10 0.13 -4.90 0.00
N MET A 11 -0.58 -3.78 0.11
CA MET A 11 -1.39 -3.25 -1.00
C MET A 11 -0.52 -2.97 -2.23
N VAL A 12 0.66 -2.35 -2.04
CA VAL A 12 1.57 -2.07 -3.17
C VAL A 12 2.16 -3.35 -3.74
N LYS A 13 2.53 -4.34 -2.92
CA LYS A 13 2.96 -5.65 -3.43
C LYS A 13 1.90 -6.32 -4.30
N ILE A 14 0.63 -6.27 -3.87
CA ILE A 14 -0.50 -6.81 -4.64
C ILE A 14 -0.68 -6.02 -5.95
N LEU A 15 -0.53 -4.69 -5.93
CA LEU A 15 -0.57 -3.88 -7.14
C LEU A 15 0.54 -4.27 -8.14
N ARG A 16 1.77 -4.48 -7.66
CA ARG A 16 2.89 -4.91 -8.52
C ARG A 16 2.69 -6.30 -9.10
N GLU A 17 1.97 -7.17 -8.41
CA GLU A 17 1.54 -8.46 -8.96
C GLU A 17 0.49 -8.26 -10.07
N ALA A 18 -0.47 -7.36 -9.85
CA ALA A 18 -1.52 -6.99 -10.81
C ALA A 18 -1.02 -6.17 -12.02
N ASP A 19 0.24 -5.74 -12.04
CA ASP A 19 0.90 -5.15 -13.20
C ASP A 19 1.48 -6.22 -14.14
N LYS A 20 1.65 -7.47 -13.67
CA LYS A 20 2.25 -8.59 -14.43
C LYS A 20 1.25 -9.69 -14.78
N VAL A 21 0.17 -9.81 -14.01
CA VAL A 21 -0.82 -10.89 -14.07
C VAL A 21 -2.22 -10.28 -14.13
N PRO A 22 -3.22 -10.92 -14.78
CA PRO A 22 -4.58 -10.40 -14.80
C PRO A 22 -5.13 -10.07 -13.41
N VAL A 23 -5.75 -8.89 -13.29
CA VAL A 23 -6.31 -8.37 -12.03
C VAL A 23 -7.26 -9.36 -11.37
N VAL A 24 -8.05 -10.08 -12.16
CA VAL A 24 -9.03 -11.09 -11.69
C VAL A 24 -8.35 -12.23 -10.92
N ASP A 25 -7.18 -12.68 -11.40
CA ASP A 25 -6.45 -13.78 -10.76
C ASP A 25 -5.80 -13.33 -9.46
N VAL A 26 -5.25 -12.11 -9.47
CA VAL A 26 -4.68 -11.48 -8.28
C VAL A 26 -5.76 -11.23 -7.22
N ALA A 27 -6.94 -10.76 -7.63
CA ALA A 27 -8.09 -10.55 -6.76
C ALA A 27 -8.52 -11.85 -6.07
N LYS A 28 -8.67 -12.93 -6.85
CA LYS A 28 -8.97 -14.28 -6.31
C LYS A 28 -7.89 -14.76 -5.34
N LYS A 29 -6.61 -14.65 -5.72
CA LYS A 29 -5.47 -15.09 -4.92
C LYS A 29 -5.40 -14.42 -3.55
N HIS A 30 -5.67 -13.12 -3.49
CA HIS A 30 -5.57 -12.34 -2.25
C HIS A 30 -6.91 -12.17 -1.52
N GLY A 31 -7.98 -12.77 -2.05
CA GLY A 31 -9.32 -12.69 -1.47
C GLY A 31 -9.81 -11.24 -1.35
N VAL A 32 -9.63 -10.46 -2.42
CA VAL A 32 -10.09 -9.07 -2.57
C VAL A 32 -10.91 -8.95 -3.85
N SER A 33 -11.70 -7.89 -3.99
CA SER A 33 -12.39 -7.61 -5.25
C SER A 33 -11.48 -6.86 -6.22
N ASP A 34 -11.70 -7.00 -7.53
CA ASP A 34 -11.01 -6.24 -8.57
C ASP A 34 -11.13 -4.73 -8.32
N GLN A 35 -12.32 -4.28 -7.91
CA GLN A 35 -12.59 -2.89 -7.52
C GLN A 35 -11.64 -2.41 -6.41
N THR A 36 -11.31 -3.27 -5.45
CA THR A 36 -10.37 -2.94 -4.36
C THR A 36 -8.97 -2.72 -4.93
N ILE A 37 -8.53 -3.54 -5.89
CA ILE A 37 -7.24 -3.38 -6.56
C ILE A 37 -7.21 -2.07 -7.35
N TYR A 38 -8.26 -1.73 -8.09
CA TYR A 38 -8.35 -0.44 -8.79
C TYR A 38 -8.34 0.75 -7.82
N LEU A 39 -9.02 0.65 -6.67
CA LEU A 39 -9.00 1.69 -5.64
C LEU A 39 -7.58 1.89 -5.07
N TRP A 40 -6.85 0.80 -4.83
CA TRP A 40 -5.46 0.87 -4.42
C TRP A 40 -4.59 1.46 -5.53
N ARG A 41 -4.83 1.13 -6.80
CA ARG A 41 -4.08 1.70 -7.94
C ARG A 41 -4.27 3.22 -8.04
N LYS A 42 -5.46 3.74 -7.74
CA LYS A 42 -5.70 5.19 -7.67
C LYS A 42 -4.89 5.87 -6.56
N ARG A 43 -4.66 5.19 -5.44
CA ARG A 43 -3.98 5.76 -4.25
C ARG A 43 -2.47 5.53 -4.25
N PHE A 44 -2.01 4.39 -4.77
CA PHE A 44 -0.61 3.93 -4.67
C PHE A 44 -0.01 3.54 -6.02
N GLY A 45 -0.70 3.74 -7.15
CA GLY A 45 -0.24 3.25 -8.46
C GLY A 45 1.10 3.82 -8.94
N GLN A 46 1.47 5.01 -8.47
CA GLN A 46 2.78 5.61 -8.74
C GLN A 46 3.86 5.25 -7.71
N LEU A 47 3.51 4.54 -6.64
CA LEU A 47 4.44 4.23 -5.54
C LEU A 47 4.96 2.81 -5.66
N GLU A 48 6.27 2.63 -5.61
CA GLU A 48 6.89 1.32 -5.40
C GLU A 48 6.77 0.90 -3.94
N ALA A 49 6.87 -0.42 -3.69
CA ALA A 49 6.79 -0.93 -2.31
C ALA A 49 7.93 -0.37 -1.43
N ALA A 50 9.07 -0.06 -2.04
CA ALA A 50 10.20 0.62 -1.41
C ALA A 50 9.84 2.06 -0.99
N ASP A 51 9.11 2.80 -1.82
CA ASP A 51 8.70 4.18 -1.55
C ASP A 51 7.77 4.24 -0.34
N VAL A 52 6.83 3.29 -0.24
CA VAL A 52 5.91 3.19 0.91
C VAL A 52 6.68 2.89 2.20
N LYS A 53 7.67 1.99 2.16
CA LYS A 53 8.49 1.67 3.32
C LYS A 53 9.32 2.88 3.78
N GLN A 54 9.92 3.60 2.84
CA GLN A 54 10.70 4.80 3.14
C GLN A 54 9.81 5.92 3.73
N LEU A 55 8.64 6.14 3.14
CA LEU A 55 7.67 7.14 3.59
C LEU A 55 7.20 6.85 5.03
N ARG A 56 6.93 5.58 5.36
CA ARG A 56 6.57 5.16 6.71
C ARG A 56 7.71 5.39 7.72
N SER A 57 8.95 5.11 7.35
CA SER A 57 10.12 5.35 8.19
C SER A 57 10.31 6.85 8.46
N LEU A 58 10.21 7.68 7.42
CA LEU A 58 10.31 9.14 7.54
C LEU A 58 9.19 9.71 8.42
N GLN A 59 7.97 9.20 8.29
CA GLN A 59 6.86 9.61 9.16
C GLN A 59 7.10 9.24 10.62
N GLN A 60 7.63 8.04 10.91
CA GLN A 60 7.98 7.66 12.29
C GLN A 60 9.05 8.57 12.88
N GLU A 61 10.08 8.87 12.10
CA GLU A 61 11.17 9.72 12.56
C GLU A 61 10.70 11.17 12.77
N ASN A 62 9.88 11.71 11.87
CA ASN A 62 9.27 13.03 12.02
C ASN A 62 8.40 13.11 13.28
N LEU A 63 7.64 12.06 13.60
CA LEU A 63 6.86 11.98 14.84
C LEU A 63 7.75 11.95 16.09
N ARG A 64 8.88 11.25 16.06
CA ARG A 64 9.86 11.27 17.16
C ARG A 64 10.46 12.65 17.35
N LEU A 65 10.92 13.27 16.26
CA LEU A 65 11.50 14.63 16.29
C LEU A 65 10.49 15.65 16.80
N LYS A 66 9.24 15.60 16.35
CA LYS A 66 8.17 16.48 16.85
C LYS A 66 7.89 16.29 18.34
N LYS A 67 8.00 15.06 18.87
CA LYS A 67 7.85 14.80 20.32
C LYS A 67 9.03 15.30 21.13
N LEU A 68 10.24 15.35 20.56
CA LEU A 68 11.44 15.85 21.23
C LEU A 68 11.52 17.39 21.23
N LEU A 69 10.89 18.03 20.24
CA LEU A 69 10.77 19.48 20.13
C LEU A 69 9.55 20.06 20.87
N ALA A 70 8.67 19.20 21.40
CA ALA A 70 7.49 19.58 22.21
C ALA A 70 7.83 19.57 23.70
#